data_AF-A0A952P2D9-F1
#
_entry.id   AF-A0A952P2D9-F1
#
_cell.length_a   1.000
_cell.length_b   1.000
_cell.length_c   1.000
_cell.angle_alpha   90.00
_cell.angle_beta   90.00
_cell.angle_gamma   90.00
#
_symmetry.space_group_name_H-M   'P 1'
#
loop_
_entity.id
_entity.type
_entity.pdbx_description
1 polymer ?
#
loop_
_entity_poly.entity_id
_entity_poly.type
_entity_poly.pdbx_seq_one_letter_code
_entity_poly.pdbx_strand_id
1 'polypeptide(L)'
;MEPVESASPSEKEKTKPPERVTLGLEEGQRVEAWLSQVNEFSKGYLTLSKSDIVNFLVRQHKELLTPKELQQIRADHYDPVRHITWITPQIKRALQNGDMSRVLELQEELRKVELSVGKSEPRQLKAPSGELNSARRKRKPKNESVPNETEQAVRLNEISDAQKSP
;
A
#
# COMPACT_ATOMS: atom_id res chain seq x y z
N MET A 1 -28.72 -52.46 6.03
CA MET A 1 -27.99 -52.09 4.81
C MET A 1 -28.32 -50.63 4.52
N GLU A 2 -27.26 -49.83 4.44
CA GLU A 2 -27.15 -48.46 3.88
C GLU A 2 -27.83 -47.27 4.60
N PRO A 3 -27.24 -46.05 4.54
CA PRO A 3 -25.81 -45.73 4.43
C PRO A 3 -25.34 -44.69 5.47
N VAL A 4 -24.01 -44.65 5.61
CA VAL A 4 -23.24 -43.74 6.47
C VAL A 4 -23.09 -42.42 5.73
N GLU A 5 -23.75 -41.37 6.21
CA GLU A 5 -23.63 -40.03 5.64
C GLU A 5 -22.28 -39.43 6.07
N SER A 6 -21.34 -39.49 5.14
CA SER A 6 -20.00 -38.94 5.21
C SER A 6 -20.04 -37.42 5.32
N ALA A 7 -19.75 -36.91 6.53
CA ALA A 7 -19.46 -35.50 6.76
C ALA A 7 -18.11 -35.13 6.15
N SER A 8 -18.15 -34.44 5.01
CA SER A 8 -17.02 -33.86 4.31
C SER A 8 -16.28 -32.82 5.17
N PRO A 9 -14.94 -32.70 5.04
CA PRO A 9 -14.15 -31.80 5.87
C PRO A 9 -14.39 -30.34 5.49
N SER A 10 -14.76 -29.55 6.50
CA SER A 10 -14.91 -28.09 6.47
C SER A 10 -13.73 -27.41 5.76
N GLU A 11 -14.04 -26.68 4.69
CA GLU A 11 -13.12 -25.74 4.04
C GLU A 11 -12.60 -24.76 5.09
N LYS A 12 -11.28 -24.79 5.34
CA LYS A 12 -10.60 -23.78 6.14
C LYS A 12 -10.65 -22.47 5.36
N GLU A 13 -11.49 -21.54 5.80
CA GLU A 13 -11.49 -20.16 5.30
C GLU A 13 -10.05 -19.63 5.37
N LYS A 14 -9.47 -19.36 4.20
CA LYS A 14 -8.16 -18.72 4.10
C LYS A 14 -8.33 -17.28 4.55
N THR A 15 -8.08 -17.02 5.83
CA THR A 15 -8.01 -15.65 6.37
C THR A 15 -6.96 -14.89 5.59
N LYS A 16 -7.39 -13.87 4.84
CA LYS A 16 -6.47 -12.97 4.14
C LYS A 16 -5.54 -12.34 5.18
N PRO A 17 -4.24 -12.19 4.87
CA PRO A 17 -3.34 -11.51 5.79
C PRO A 17 -3.84 -10.08 6.03
N PRO A 18 -3.71 -9.57 7.27
CA PRO A 18 -4.13 -8.21 7.57
C PRO A 18 -3.35 -7.22 6.71
N GLU A 19 -4.04 -6.17 6.27
CA GLU A 19 -3.44 -5.08 5.51
C GLU A 19 -2.39 -4.35 6.36
N ARG A 20 -1.23 -4.04 5.75
CA ARG A 20 -0.18 -3.29 6.43
C ARG A 20 -0.54 -1.82 6.46
N VAL A 21 -0.70 -1.26 7.66
CA VAL A 21 -0.96 0.16 7.87
C VAL A 21 0.37 0.91 7.98
N THR A 22 0.51 1.99 7.22
CA THR A 22 1.64 2.91 7.31
C THR A 22 1.24 4.10 8.17
N LEU A 23 2.02 4.40 9.20
CA LEU A 23 1.82 5.59 10.03
C LEU A 23 2.28 6.85 9.26
N GLY A 24 1.61 7.97 9.49
CA GLY A 24 2.08 9.27 9.02
C GLY A 24 3.38 9.68 9.72
N LEU A 25 4.02 10.74 9.21
CA LEU A 25 5.32 11.19 9.70
C LEU A 25 5.26 11.60 11.18
N GLU A 26 4.21 12.34 11.57
CA GLU A 26 4.04 12.82 12.94
C GLU A 26 3.72 11.68 13.90
N GLU A 27 2.85 10.76 13.49
CA GLU A 27 2.48 9.58 14.29
C GLU A 27 3.68 8.66 14.49
N GLY A 28 4.49 8.48 13.44
CA GLY A 28 5.73 7.71 13.50
C GLY A 28 6.74 8.28 14.50
N GLN A 29 6.89 9.62 14.53
CA GLN A 29 7.75 10.30 15.50
C GLN A 29 7.23 10.14 16.94
N ARG A 30 5.91 10.21 17.16
CA ARG A 30 5.32 9.98 18.49
C ARG A 30 5.59 8.55 19.00
N VAL A 31 5.43 7.55 18.14
CA VAL A 31 5.73 6.15 18.51
C VAL A 31 7.21 5.97 18.84
N GLU A 32 8.10 6.67 18.15
CA GLU A 32 9.54 6.65 18.44
C GLU A 32 9.90 7.31 19.78
N ALA A 33 9.22 8.40 20.12
CA ALA A 33 9.33 9.03 21.43
C ALA A 33 8.85 8.08 22.55
N TRP A 34 7.72 7.40 22.35
CA TRP A 34 7.22 6.40 23.30
C TRP A 34 8.17 5.20 23.45
N LEU A 35 8.79 4.73 22.36
CA LEU A 35 9.81 3.68 22.43
C LEU A 35 11.00 4.11 23.29
N SER A 36 11.50 5.33 23.07
CA SER A 36 12.61 5.88 23.85
C SER A 36 12.24 5.95 25.34
N GLN A 37 11.04 6.44 25.65
CA GLN A 37 10.53 6.52 27.02
C GLN A 37 10.44 5.15 27.70
N VAL A 38 9.94 4.13 27.00
CA VAL A 38 9.84 2.77 27.55
C VAL A 38 11.24 2.16 27.75
N ASN A 39 12.17 2.39 26.82
CA ASN A 39 13.53 1.88 26.95
C ASN A 39 14.26 2.52 28.15
N GLU A 40 14.08 3.83 28.35
CA GLU A 40 14.61 4.53 29.51
C GLU A 40 14.00 4.04 30.83
N PHE A 41 12.66 3.90 30.87
CA PHE A 41 11.96 3.39 32.04
C PHE A 41 12.37 1.95 32.40
N SER A 42 12.53 1.11 31.38
CA SER A 42 12.95 -0.28 31.55
C SER A 42 14.45 -0.45 31.72
N LYS A 43 15.26 0.61 31.69
CA LYS A 43 16.73 0.53 31.84
C LYS A 43 17.36 -0.56 30.93
N GLY A 44 16.76 -0.81 29.77
CA GLY A 44 17.21 -1.83 28.81
C GLY A 44 16.82 -3.29 29.08
N TYR A 45 16.03 -3.62 30.12
CA TYR A 45 15.57 -5.01 30.30
C TYR A 45 14.39 -5.37 29.37
N LEU A 46 13.70 -4.37 28.81
CA LEU A 46 12.56 -4.56 27.92
C LEU A 46 12.87 -3.94 26.55
N THR A 47 12.91 -4.78 25.52
CA THR A 47 13.02 -4.33 24.14
C THR A 47 11.67 -4.49 23.45
N LEU A 48 11.07 -3.37 23.05
CA LEU A 48 9.83 -3.36 22.28
C LEU A 48 10.10 -2.89 20.85
N SER A 49 9.36 -3.45 19.90
CA SER A 49 9.31 -2.94 18.54
C SER A 49 8.24 -1.85 18.39
N LYS A 50 8.30 -1.06 17.30
CA LYS A 50 7.25 -0.08 16.94
C LYS A 50 5.87 -0.76 16.87
N SER A 51 5.81 -1.97 16.31
CA SER A 51 4.57 -2.74 16.24
C SER A 51 4.02 -3.15 17.61
N ASP A 52 4.87 -3.45 18.58
CA ASP A 52 4.42 -3.86 19.92
C ASP A 52 3.72 -2.70 20.64
N ILE A 53 4.27 -1.49 20.53
CA ILE A 53 3.65 -0.29 21.09
C ILE A 53 2.31 0.01 20.42
N VAL A 54 2.25 -0.02 19.09
CA VAL A 54 1.00 0.25 18.36
C VAL A 54 -0.05 -0.80 18.72
N ASN A 55 0.32 -2.09 18.73
CA ASN A 55 -0.58 -3.17 19.13
C ASN A 55 -1.03 -3.03 20.58
N PHE A 56 -0.14 -2.60 21.49
CA PHE A 56 -0.49 -2.31 22.87
C PHE A 56 -1.54 -1.20 22.97
N LEU A 57 -1.35 -0.09 22.26
CA LEU A 57 -2.31 1.02 22.25
C LEU A 57 -3.67 0.60 21.69
N VAL A 58 -3.68 -0.18 20.60
CA VAL A 58 -4.92 -0.70 20.02
C VAL A 58 -5.65 -1.63 21.00
N ARG A 59 -4.92 -2.49 21.73
CA ARG A 59 -5.50 -3.40 22.73
C ARG A 59 -6.07 -2.66 23.95
N GLN A 60 -5.50 -1.52 24.33
CA GLN A 60 -5.99 -0.69 25.42
C GLN A 60 -7.17 0.20 25.01
N HIS A 61 -7.33 0.42 23.70
CA HIS A 61 -8.44 1.22 23.18
C HIS A 61 -9.76 0.45 23.32
N LYS A 62 -10.86 1.20 23.38
CA LYS A 62 -12.21 0.63 23.33
C LYS A 62 -12.41 -0.09 21.99
N GLU A 63 -13.19 -1.17 22.02
CA GLU A 63 -13.55 -1.96 20.83
C GLU A 63 -14.25 -1.12 19.75
N LEU A 64 -15.03 -0.13 20.19
CA LEU A 64 -15.71 0.81 19.32
C LEU A 64 -15.16 2.22 19.50
N LEU A 65 -15.02 2.92 18.37
CA LEU A 65 -14.68 4.33 18.35
C LEU A 65 -15.78 5.16 19.02
N THR A 66 -15.37 6.14 19.81
CA THR A 66 -16.31 7.06 20.45
C THR A 66 -16.90 8.03 19.42
N PRO A 67 -18.11 8.60 19.67
CA PRO A 67 -18.69 9.60 18.77
C PRO A 67 -17.77 10.80 18.52
N LYS A 68 -16.95 11.16 19.52
CA LYS A 68 -15.95 12.23 19.40
C LYS A 68 -14.82 11.88 18.44
N GLU A 69 -14.29 10.65 18.51
CA GLU A 69 -13.28 10.16 17.57
C GLU A 69 -13.83 10.09 16.15
N LEU A 70 -15.05 9.61 15.97
CA LEU A 70 -15.70 9.59 14.67
C LEU A 70 -15.87 11.00 14.09
N GLN A 71 -16.21 11.97 14.94
CA GLN A 71 -16.30 13.37 14.52
C GLN A 71 -14.94 13.95 14.16
N GLN A 72 -13.88 13.58 14.88
CA GLN A 72 -12.51 14.01 14.57
C GLN A 72 -12.02 13.40 13.25
N ILE A 73 -12.21 12.10 13.04
CA ILE A 73 -11.90 11.42 11.77
C ILE A 73 -12.64 12.09 10.61
N ARG A 74 -13.93 12.44 10.83
CA ARG A 74 -14.69 13.20 9.86
C ARG A 74 -14.00 14.54 9.60
N ALA A 75 -13.65 15.33 10.62
CA ALA A 75 -13.00 16.62 10.42
C ALA A 75 -11.67 16.52 9.63
N ASP A 76 -10.83 15.52 9.95
CA ASP A 76 -9.48 15.41 9.39
C ASP A 76 -9.46 14.84 7.96
N HIS A 77 -10.43 13.98 7.63
CA HIS A 77 -10.49 13.26 6.34
C HIS A 77 -11.69 13.63 5.47
N TYR A 78 -12.47 14.63 5.85
CA TYR A 78 -13.62 15.05 5.05
C TYR A 78 -13.19 15.69 3.73
N ASP A 79 -13.66 15.11 2.64
CA ASP A 79 -13.48 15.63 1.29
C ASP A 79 -14.85 16.04 0.73
N PRO A 80 -15.11 17.35 0.54
CA PRO A 80 -16.35 17.87 -0.03
C PRO A 80 -16.72 17.19 -1.37
N VAL A 81 -15.74 16.91 -2.23
CA VAL A 81 -15.99 16.35 -3.57
C VAL A 81 -16.44 14.90 -3.45
N ARG A 82 -15.79 14.11 -2.58
CA ARG A 82 -16.23 12.73 -2.29
C ARG A 82 -17.61 12.72 -1.66
N HIS A 83 -17.91 13.67 -0.77
CA HIS A 83 -19.22 13.76 -0.14
C HIS A 83 -20.32 14.09 -1.16
N ILE A 84 -20.09 15.05 -2.07
CA ILE A 84 -21.02 15.37 -3.17
C ILE A 84 -21.23 14.17 -4.10
N THR A 85 -20.13 13.48 -4.45
CA THR A 85 -20.17 12.29 -5.31
C THR A 85 -20.99 11.17 -4.66
N TRP A 86 -20.91 11.04 -3.33
CA TRP A 86 -21.69 10.07 -2.56
C TRP A 86 -23.17 10.48 -2.41
N ILE A 87 -23.47 11.76 -2.17
CA ILE A 87 -24.84 12.22 -1.86
C ILE A 87 -25.74 12.31 -3.09
N THR A 88 -25.17 12.66 -4.25
CA THR A 88 -25.90 12.80 -5.52
C THR A 88 -26.70 11.54 -5.92
N PRO A 89 -26.14 10.32 -5.90
CA PRO A 89 -26.92 9.11 -6.20
C PRO A 89 -27.97 8.80 -5.12
N GLN A 90 -27.77 9.20 -3.86
CA GLN A 90 -28.75 9.01 -2.80
C GLN A 90 -29.99 9.87 -3.03
N ILE A 91 -29.80 11.13 -3.43
CA ILE A 91 -30.90 12.03 -3.81
C ILE A 91 -31.68 11.43 -4.99
N LYS A 92 -30.98 10.92 -6.02
CA LYS A 92 -31.63 10.27 -7.17
C LYS A 92 -32.47 9.06 -6.75
N ARG A 93 -31.97 8.22 -5.84
CA ARG A 93 -32.72 7.06 -5.32
C ARG A 93 -33.93 7.48 -4.49
N ALA A 94 -33.78 8.50 -3.63
CA ALA A 94 -34.89 9.02 -2.83
C ALA A 94 -36.01 9.61 -3.70
N LEU A 95 -35.64 10.32 -4.79
CA LEU A 95 -36.59 10.80 -5.79
C LEU A 95 -37.31 9.66 -6.52
N GLN A 96 -36.59 8.61 -6.89
CA GLN A 96 -37.18 7.42 -7.52
C GLN A 96 -38.15 6.68 -6.58
N ASN A 97 -37.87 6.68 -5.29
CA ASN A 97 -38.69 6.03 -4.26
C ASN A 97 -39.84 6.92 -3.77
N GLY A 98 -39.95 8.18 -4.23
CA GLY A 98 -40.98 9.13 -3.79
C GLY A 98 -40.81 9.64 -2.36
N ASP A 99 -39.65 9.44 -1.74
CA ASP A 99 -39.38 9.86 -0.35
C ASP A 99 -38.88 11.30 -0.31
N MET A 100 -39.83 12.23 -0.33
CA MET A 100 -39.55 13.67 -0.35
C MET A 100 -38.92 14.17 0.96
N SER A 101 -39.23 13.54 2.10
CA SER A 101 -38.60 13.85 3.38
C SER A 101 -37.11 13.58 3.33
N ARG A 102 -36.72 12.41 2.79
CA ARG A 102 -35.31 12.05 2.63
C ARG A 102 -34.58 12.92 1.61
N VAL A 103 -35.27 13.35 0.54
CA VAL A 103 -34.70 14.29 -0.44
C VAL A 103 -34.35 15.63 0.21
N LEU A 104 -35.25 16.18 1.04
CA LEU A 104 -35.02 17.46 1.71
C LEU A 104 -33.82 17.41 2.66
N GLU A 105 -33.70 16.33 3.45
CA GLU A 105 -32.55 16.11 4.33
C GLU A 105 -31.23 16.11 3.55
N LEU A 106 -31.16 15.33 2.47
CA LEU A 106 -29.95 15.20 1.65
C LEU A 106 -29.63 16.50 0.90
N GLN A 107 -30.62 17.29 0.52
CA GLN A 107 -30.41 18.62 -0.07
C GLN A 107 -29.86 19.62 0.95
N GLU A 108 -30.35 19.58 2.19
CA GLU A 108 -29.82 20.44 3.26
C GLU A 108 -28.37 20.06 3.60
N GLU A 109 -28.06 18.76 3.63
CA GLU A 109 -26.69 18.27 3.77
C GLU A 109 -25.79 18.74 2.62
N LEU A 110 -26.26 18.68 1.36
CA LEU A 110 -25.51 19.17 0.20
C LEU A 110 -25.21 20.67 0.31
N ARG A 111 -26.20 21.48 0.72
CA ARG A 111 -26.03 22.94 0.91
C ARG A 111 -24.97 23.26 1.97
N LYS A 112 -24.88 22.46 3.04
CA LYS A 112 -23.84 22.60 4.08
C LYS A 112 -22.42 22.35 3.53
N VAL A 113 -22.29 21.51 2.50
CA VAL A 113 -21.00 21.23 1.83
C VAL A 113 -20.52 22.45 1.05
N GLU A 114 -21.39 23.08 0.25
CA GLU A 114 -21.04 24.22 -0.61
C GLU A 114 -20.53 25.43 0.18
N LEU A 115 -21.09 25.67 1.37
CA LEU A 115 -20.68 26.77 2.25
C LEU A 115 -19.28 26.59 2.87
N SER A 116 -18.74 25.37 2.85
CA SER A 116 -17.46 25.04 3.49
C SER A 116 -16.25 25.15 2.56
N VAL A 117 -16.45 25.32 1.25
CA VAL A 117 -15.38 25.35 0.22
C VAL A 117 -14.61 26.69 0.18
N GLY A 118 -15.04 27.71 0.95
CA GLY A 118 -14.44 29.05 0.93
C GLY A 118 -13.14 29.25 1.71
N LYS A 119 -12.55 28.21 2.33
CA LYS A 119 -11.33 28.34 3.15
C LYS A 119 -10.38 27.15 2.97
N SER A 120 -9.67 27.13 1.86
CA SER A 120 -8.47 26.31 1.75
C SER A 120 -7.37 27.12 1.09
N GLU A 121 -6.37 27.51 1.90
CA GLU A 121 -5.10 28.04 1.42
C GLU A 121 -4.47 27.07 0.42
N PRO A 122 -3.80 27.58 -0.62
CA PRO A 122 -3.15 26.74 -1.61
C PRO A 122 -2.02 25.95 -0.95
N ARG A 123 -2.16 24.62 -0.89
CA ARG A 123 -1.04 23.71 -0.64
C ARG A 123 0.05 24.01 -1.66
N GLN A 124 1.13 24.64 -1.21
CA GLN A 124 2.32 24.80 -2.03
C GLN A 124 2.86 23.40 -2.36
N LEU A 125 2.72 23.01 -3.63
CA LEU A 125 3.46 21.92 -4.22
C LEU A 125 4.95 22.29 -4.12
N LYS A 126 5.69 21.62 -3.24
CA LYS A 126 7.15 21.67 -3.26
C LYS A 126 7.62 21.23 -4.65
N ALA A 127 8.21 22.16 -5.39
CA ALA A 127 8.94 21.86 -6.61
C ALA A 127 10.05 20.85 -6.32
N PRO A 128 10.28 19.85 -7.19
CA PRO A 128 11.45 18.99 -7.08
C PRO A 128 12.69 19.80 -7.48
N SER A 129 13.38 20.37 -6.49
CA SER A 129 14.76 20.82 -6.63
C SER A 129 15.66 19.58 -6.69
N GLY A 130 16.08 19.23 -7.89
CA GLY A 130 16.99 18.12 -8.15
C GLY A 130 17.76 18.36 -9.44
N GLU A 131 18.70 19.31 -9.41
CA GLU A 131 19.82 19.33 -10.35
C GLU A 131 20.63 18.04 -10.20
N LEU A 132 20.47 17.13 -11.17
CA LEU A 132 21.47 16.11 -11.46
C LEU A 132 21.66 16.02 -12.97
N ASN A 133 22.65 16.79 -13.44
CA ASN A 133 23.56 16.53 -14.55
C ASN A 133 23.23 15.33 -15.45
N SER A 134 22.51 15.56 -16.56
CA SER A 134 22.45 14.58 -17.66
C SER A 134 23.69 14.71 -18.55
N ALA A 135 24.83 14.19 -18.10
CA ALA A 135 25.96 13.94 -18.98
C ALA A 135 25.68 12.68 -19.82
N ARG A 136 25.11 12.89 -21.00
CA ARG A 136 24.78 11.89 -22.02
C ARG A 136 26.06 11.23 -22.56
N ARG A 137 26.59 10.20 -21.87
CA ARG A 137 27.64 9.32 -22.42
C ARG A 137 27.05 8.47 -23.55
N LYS A 138 27.35 8.86 -24.80
CA LYS A 138 27.14 8.04 -26.00
C LYS A 138 27.91 6.73 -25.87
N ARG A 139 27.21 5.62 -25.65
CA ARG A 139 27.76 4.27 -25.84
C ARG A 139 27.94 4.05 -27.35
N LYS A 140 29.18 3.76 -27.77
CA LYS A 140 29.47 3.25 -29.12
C LYS A 140 28.95 1.82 -29.24
N PRO A 141 28.26 1.44 -30.33
CA PRO A 141 27.86 0.05 -30.57
C PRO A 141 29.10 -0.81 -30.88
N LYS A 142 29.18 -1.95 -30.20
CA LYS A 142 30.19 -2.99 -30.44
C LYS A 142 29.81 -3.72 -31.73
N ASN A 143 30.67 -3.57 -32.74
CA ASN A 143 30.59 -4.20 -34.04
C ASN A 143 31.02 -5.67 -33.90
N GLU A 144 30.21 -6.61 -34.35
CA GLU A 144 30.63 -8.00 -34.56
C GLU A 144 29.96 -8.55 -35.82
N SER A 145 30.64 -8.32 -36.94
CA SER A 145 30.45 -9.01 -38.21
C SER A 145 31.60 -9.99 -38.37
N VAL A 146 31.27 -11.29 -38.37
CA VAL A 146 32.16 -12.42 -38.69
C VAL A 146 32.37 -12.49 -40.22
N PRO A 147 33.58 -12.81 -40.71
CA PRO A 147 33.81 -14.13 -41.34
C PRO A 147 35.19 -14.71 -40.92
N ASN A 148 35.26 -15.95 -40.42
CA ASN A 148 35.32 -17.24 -41.12
C ASN A 148 36.77 -17.69 -41.46
N GLU A 149 37.00 -18.99 -41.22
CA GLU A 149 38.13 -19.82 -41.66
C GLU A 149 39.51 -19.58 -41.07
N THR A 150 39.80 -20.17 -39.91
CA THR A 150 40.99 -21.03 -39.74
C THR A 150 40.94 -21.80 -38.40
N GLU A 151 41.35 -23.06 -38.46
CA GLU A 151 41.82 -23.87 -37.32
C GLU A 151 40.78 -24.54 -36.40
N GLN A 152 39.81 -25.22 -37.02
CA GLN A 152 39.46 -26.58 -36.61
C GLN A 152 40.63 -27.52 -36.97
N ALA A 153 41.67 -27.60 -36.14
CA ALA A 153 42.79 -28.53 -36.37
C ALA A 153 43.37 -29.17 -35.09
N VAL A 154 42.71 -29.03 -33.93
CA VAL A 154 43.21 -29.58 -32.65
C VAL A 154 42.35 -30.74 -32.13
N ARG A 155 41.45 -31.31 -32.94
CA ARG A 155 40.53 -32.40 -32.51
C ARG A 155 40.62 -33.72 -33.26
N LEU A 156 41.73 -34.03 -33.92
CA LEU A 156 41.91 -35.32 -34.59
C LEU A 156 43.27 -36.01 -34.40
N ASN A 157 44.10 -35.54 -33.46
CA ASN A 157 45.41 -36.17 -33.15
C ASN A 157 45.41 -37.08 -31.92
N GLU A 158 44.30 -37.76 -31.61
CA GLU A 158 44.27 -38.75 -30.51
C GLU A 158 43.72 -40.13 -30.87
N ILE A 159 43.46 -40.42 -32.15
CA ILE A 159 43.07 -41.77 -32.54
C ILE A 159 43.64 -42.08 -33.93
N SER A 160 44.87 -42.58 -33.98
CA SER A 160 45.31 -43.68 -34.87
C SER A 160 46.82 -43.84 -34.80
N ASP A 161 47.28 -44.29 -33.64
CA ASP A 161 48.46 -45.14 -33.55
C ASP A 161 48.11 -46.46 -34.28
N ALA A 162 48.35 -46.49 -35.59
CA ALA A 162 48.15 -47.68 -36.40
C ALA A 162 48.96 -47.58 -37.69
N GLN A 163 50.11 -48.27 -37.67
CA GLN A 163 50.75 -48.87 -38.83
C GLN A 163 51.52 -47.88 -39.75
N LYS A 164 52.75 -48.10 -40.19
CA LYS A 164 53.72 -49.20 -40.10
C LYS A 164 54.96 -48.70 -40.86
N SER A 165 56.16 -49.01 -40.37
CA SER A 165 57.44 -48.88 -41.10
C SER A 165 57.40 -49.54 -42.48
N PRO A 166 58.29 -49.11 -43.38
CA PRO A 166 59.60 -49.77 -43.48
C PRO A 166 60.78 -48.81 -43.37
#